data_AF-A0AA90ZCL3-F1
#
_entry.id   AF-A0AA90ZCL3-F1
#
_cell.length_a   1.000
_cell.length_b   1.000
_cell.length_c   1.000
_cell.angle_alpha   90.00
_cell.angle_beta   90.00
_cell.angle_gamma   90.00
#
_symmetry.space_group_name_H-M   'P 1'
#
loop_
_entity.id
_entity.type
_entity.pdbx_description
1 polymer ?
#
loop_
_entity_poly.entity_id
_entity_poly.type
_entity_poly.pdbx_seq_one_letter_code
_entity_poly.pdbx_strand_id
1 'polypeptide(L)'
;MNKLTDKQQSIMFFCLGIFTFLLSGYLLRGIHPPQSIFLMFLVYFLLVGTGILICKDRSSDLVAKAFVISFVALFFISAGFFAYSGHKHMNAKWIDAEQLQTIPEEFAVVTEEELNDYPALKEAMETPGYVKADPDEWMRTIEFLDEKGSYVIKVGDEYYGVGFATA
;
A
#
# COMPACT_ATOMS: atom_id res chain seq x y z
N MET A 1 22.93 -8.75 38.31
CA MET A 1 22.03 -8.11 37.33
C MET A 1 20.70 -7.87 38.04
N ASN A 2 20.27 -6.62 38.18
CA ASN A 2 19.06 -6.25 38.95
C ASN A 2 17.79 -6.68 38.21
N LYS A 3 16.74 -7.02 38.96
CA LYS A 3 15.40 -7.32 38.41
C LYS A 3 14.83 -6.05 37.78
N LEU A 4 14.30 -6.15 36.56
CA LEU A 4 13.60 -5.06 35.89
C LEU A 4 12.33 -4.70 36.69
N THR A 5 11.98 -3.42 36.69
CA THR A 5 10.70 -2.95 37.24
C THR A 5 9.54 -3.29 36.29
N ASP A 6 8.31 -3.37 36.80
CA ASP A 6 7.11 -3.66 36.00
C ASP A 6 6.94 -2.71 34.82
N LYS A 7 7.26 -1.42 35.01
CA LYS A 7 7.25 -0.42 33.94
C LYS A 7 8.28 -0.74 32.85
N GLN A 8 9.50 -1.12 33.24
CA GLN A 8 10.55 -1.48 32.30
C GLN A 8 10.21 -2.75 31.51
N GLN A 9 9.63 -3.76 32.18
CA GLN A 9 9.15 -4.98 31.54
C GLN A 9 8.06 -4.67 30.51
N SER A 10 7.09 -3.82 30.86
CA SER A 10 6.01 -3.41 29.96
C SER A 10 6.54 -2.71 28.71
N ILE A 11 7.46 -1.75 28.88
CA ILE A 11 8.10 -1.05 27.74
C ILE A 11 8.88 -2.03 26.87
N MET A 12 9.63 -2.95 27.49
CA MET A 12 10.39 -3.96 26.76
C MET A 12 9.49 -4.84 25.89
N PHE A 13 8.39 -5.38 26.43
CA PHE A 13 7.46 -6.20 25.65
C PHE A 13 6.72 -5.41 24.57
N PHE A 14 6.38 -4.14 24.83
CA PHE A 14 5.83 -3.26 23.80
C PHE A 14 6.79 -3.10 22.61
N CYS A 15 8.05 -2.76 22.90
CA CYS A 15 9.10 -2.66 21.87
C CYS A 15 9.33 -3.99 21.15
N LEU A 16 9.24 -5.11 21.86
CA LEU A 16 9.38 -6.45 21.29
C LEU A 16 8.28 -6.75 20.26
N GLY A 17 7.03 -6.33 20.53
CA GLY A 17 5.93 -6.44 19.55
C GLY A 17 6.21 -5.67 18.26
N ILE A 18 6.66 -4.42 18.37
CA ILE A 18 7.06 -3.60 17.21
C ILE A 18 8.25 -4.23 16.49
N PHE A 19 9.27 -4.65 17.23
CA PHE A 19 10.47 -5.27 16.68
C PHE A 19 10.15 -6.57 15.94
N THR A 20 9.20 -7.37 16.47
CA THR A 20 8.73 -8.59 15.81
C THR A 20 8.20 -8.30 14.41
N PHE A 21 7.38 -7.24 14.26
CA PHE A 21 6.86 -6.83 12.95
C PHE A 21 8.00 -6.51 11.98
N LEU A 22 8.94 -5.66 12.39
CA LEU A 22 10.07 -5.23 11.55
C LEU A 22 10.99 -6.40 11.19
N LEU A 23 11.34 -7.24 12.17
CA LEU A 23 12.20 -8.40 11.96
C LEU A 23 11.53 -9.42 11.04
N SER A 24 10.25 -9.70 11.24
CA SER A 24 9.50 -10.64 10.40
C SER A 24 9.39 -10.13 8.97
N GLY A 25 9.13 -8.82 8.76
CA GLY A 25 9.13 -8.22 7.44
C GLY A 25 10.48 -8.34 6.71
N TYR A 26 11.59 -8.24 7.43
CA TYR A 26 12.93 -8.44 6.88
C TYR A 26 13.22 -9.92 6.57
N LEU A 27 12.99 -10.82 7.52
CA LEU A 27 13.32 -12.25 7.41
C LEU A 27 12.45 -12.98 6.39
N LEU A 28 11.18 -12.59 6.26
CA LEU A 28 10.19 -13.29 5.45
C LEU A 28 10.00 -12.64 4.08
N ARG A 29 10.95 -11.81 3.64
CA ARG A 29 10.90 -11.15 2.34
C ARG A 29 10.85 -12.21 1.23
N GLY A 30 9.86 -12.10 0.34
CA GLY A 30 9.63 -13.06 -0.74
C GLY A 30 8.78 -14.27 -0.34
N ILE A 31 8.37 -14.39 0.92
CA ILE A 31 7.39 -15.39 1.37
C ILE A 31 6.01 -14.75 1.36
N HIS A 32 5.10 -15.34 0.59
CA HIS A 32 3.76 -14.79 0.43
C HIS A 32 2.80 -15.31 1.52
N PRO A 33 1.74 -14.54 1.85
CA PRO A 33 0.65 -15.04 2.67
C PRO A 33 0.01 -16.31 2.07
N PRO A 34 -0.49 -17.25 2.91
CA PRO A 34 -0.60 -17.14 4.37
C PRO A 34 0.65 -17.61 5.13
N GLN A 35 1.64 -18.21 4.47
CA GLN A 35 2.81 -18.83 5.11
C GLN A 35 3.62 -17.82 5.93
N SER A 36 3.79 -16.60 5.41
CA SER A 36 4.47 -15.51 6.12
C SER A 36 3.80 -15.13 7.45
N ILE A 37 2.46 -15.26 7.55
CA ILE A 37 1.72 -14.94 8.78
C ILE A 37 2.02 -15.98 9.87
N PHE A 38 2.00 -17.28 9.53
CA PHE A 38 2.35 -18.34 10.47
C PHE A 38 3.80 -18.23 10.95
N LEU A 39 4.72 -17.91 10.04
CA LEU A 39 6.13 -17.71 10.38
C LEU A 39 6.35 -16.47 11.25
N MET A 40 5.59 -15.38 11.02
CA MET A 40 5.62 -14.20 11.91
C MET A 40 5.17 -14.55 13.32
N PHE A 41 4.12 -15.36 13.49
CA PHE A 41 3.71 -15.83 14.81
C PHE A 41 4.76 -16.72 15.46
N LEU A 42 5.46 -17.56 14.69
CA LEU A 42 6.58 -18.34 15.22
C LEU A 42 7.70 -17.42 15.74
N VAL A 43 8.11 -16.41 14.96
CA VAL A 43 9.11 -15.40 15.37
C VAL A 43 8.64 -14.67 16.63
N TYR A 44 7.37 -14.24 16.66
CA TYR A 44 6.75 -13.60 17.81
C TYR A 44 6.86 -14.44 19.09
N PHE A 45 6.41 -15.70 19.05
CA PHE A 45 6.44 -16.58 20.22
C PHE A 45 7.87 -16.87 20.70
N LEU A 46 8.83 -17.02 19.78
CA LEU A 46 10.24 -17.19 20.13
C LEU A 46 10.81 -15.95 20.84
N LEU A 47 10.50 -14.75 20.34
CA LEU A 47 10.95 -13.50 20.94
C LEU A 47 10.31 -13.27 22.31
N VAL A 48 8.98 -13.41 22.42
CA VAL A 48 8.27 -13.26 23.70
C VAL A 48 8.77 -14.28 24.73
N GLY A 49 8.92 -15.55 24.33
CA GLY A 49 9.45 -16.60 25.19
C GLY A 49 10.86 -16.27 25.68
N THR A 50 11.73 -15.79 24.79
CA THR A 50 13.09 -15.35 25.15
C THR A 50 13.06 -14.15 26.11
N GLY A 51 12.19 -13.17 25.87
CA GLY A 51 12.01 -12.02 26.76
C GLY A 51 11.58 -12.42 28.17
N ILE A 52 10.64 -13.36 28.29
CA ILE A 52 10.19 -13.93 29.58
C ILE A 52 11.37 -14.62 30.29
N LEU A 53 12.17 -15.42 29.58
CA LEU A 53 13.34 -16.09 30.16
C LEU A 53 14.37 -15.09 30.70
N ILE A 54 14.58 -13.96 30.02
CA ILE A 54 15.49 -12.88 30.46
C ILE A 54 14.97 -12.20 31.73
N CYS A 55 13.66 -12.02 31.87
CA CYS A 55 13.06 -11.41 33.06
C CYS A 55 13.25 -12.24 34.34
N LYS A 56 13.58 -13.54 34.22
CA LYS A 56 13.77 -14.50 35.33
C LYS A 56 12.56 -14.60 36.29
N ASP A 57 11.43 -14.08 35.89
CA ASP A 57 10.14 -14.15 36.58
C ASP A 57 9.18 -14.88 35.63
N ARG A 58 8.50 -15.90 36.16
CA ARG A 58 7.63 -16.79 35.39
C ARG A 58 6.22 -16.84 35.97
N SER A 59 5.85 -15.79 36.71
CA SER A 59 4.48 -15.62 37.17
C SER A 59 3.52 -15.59 35.98
N SER A 60 2.35 -16.22 36.15
CA SER A 60 1.29 -16.20 35.14
C SER A 60 0.86 -14.77 34.79
N ASP A 61 0.88 -13.87 35.78
CA ASP A 61 0.62 -12.44 35.60
C ASP A 61 1.60 -11.78 34.62
N LEU A 62 2.91 -12.01 34.79
CA LEU A 62 3.90 -11.48 33.85
C LEU A 62 3.72 -12.07 32.46
N VAL A 63 3.52 -13.39 32.34
CA VAL A 63 3.35 -14.05 31.03
C VAL A 63 2.14 -13.48 30.29
N ALA A 64 1.02 -13.30 30.99
CA ALA A 64 -0.18 -12.71 30.43
C ALA A 64 0.05 -11.25 30.01
N LYS A 65 0.66 -10.41 30.87
CA LYS A 65 0.99 -9.02 30.54
C LYS A 65 1.94 -8.91 29.35
N ALA A 66 2.99 -9.73 29.34
CA ALA A 66 3.97 -9.79 28.26
C ALA A 66 3.30 -10.10 26.92
N PHE A 67 2.46 -11.14 26.89
CA PHE A 67 1.69 -11.50 25.71
C PHE A 67 0.76 -10.37 25.26
N VAL A 68 -0.08 -9.84 26.17
CA VAL A 68 -1.06 -8.79 25.80
C VAL A 68 -0.36 -7.55 25.27
N ILE A 69 0.64 -7.03 25.99
CA ILE A 69 1.31 -5.78 25.62
C ILE A 69 2.04 -5.92 24.27
N SER A 70 2.78 -7.00 24.09
CA SER A 70 3.53 -7.23 22.83
C SER A 70 2.60 -7.55 21.66
N PHE A 71 1.53 -8.33 21.88
CA PHE A 71 0.53 -8.62 20.86
C PHE A 71 -0.21 -7.37 20.41
N VAL A 72 -0.64 -6.52 21.35
CA VAL A 72 -1.32 -5.26 21.04
C VAL A 72 -0.41 -4.35 20.22
N ALA A 73 0.87 -4.25 20.59
CA ALA A 73 1.84 -3.48 19.82
C ALA A 73 2.02 -4.02 18.40
N LEU A 74 2.20 -5.34 18.25
CA LEU A 74 2.29 -6.03 16.95
C LEU A 74 1.02 -5.82 16.12
N PHE A 75 -0.15 -5.91 16.74
CA PHE A 75 -1.44 -5.72 16.07
C PHE A 75 -1.58 -4.29 15.54
N PHE A 76 -1.33 -3.27 16.35
CA PHE A 76 -1.47 -1.88 15.92
C PHE A 76 -0.49 -1.50 14.81
N ILE A 77 0.78 -1.91 14.90
CA ILE A 77 1.74 -1.63 13.84
C ILE A 77 1.37 -2.35 12.54
N SER A 78 0.89 -3.60 12.64
CA SER A 78 0.43 -4.36 11.47
C SER A 78 -0.80 -3.71 10.84
N ALA A 79 -1.82 -3.37 11.64
CA ALA A 79 -3.02 -2.71 11.18
C ALA A 79 -2.72 -1.36 10.51
N GLY A 80 -1.84 -0.55 11.12
CA GLY A 80 -1.39 0.71 10.54
C GLY A 80 -0.66 0.52 9.21
N PHE A 81 0.21 -0.49 9.11
CA PHE A 81 0.89 -0.83 7.88
C PHE A 81 -0.11 -1.28 6.79
N PHE A 82 -1.04 -2.19 7.09
CA PHE A 82 -2.05 -2.63 6.14
C PHE A 82 -2.96 -1.49 5.68
N ALA A 83 -3.41 -0.64 6.60
CA ALA A 83 -4.23 0.52 6.27
C ALA A 83 -3.47 1.48 5.34
N TYR A 84 -2.20 1.76 5.65
CA TYR A 84 -1.35 2.59 4.80
C TYR A 84 -1.10 1.98 3.42
N SER A 85 -0.78 0.68 3.36
CA SER A 85 -0.59 -0.05 2.11
C SER A 85 -1.86 -0.06 1.26
N GLY A 86 -3.02 -0.34 1.86
CA GLY A 86 -4.31 -0.30 1.17
C GLY A 86 -4.61 1.09 0.61
N HIS A 87 -4.44 2.14 1.44
CA HIS A 87 -4.59 3.52 1.00
C HIS A 87 -3.63 3.87 -0.15
N LYS A 88 -2.38 3.42 -0.10
CA LYS A 88 -1.40 3.62 -1.19
C LYS A 88 -1.82 2.93 -2.48
N HIS A 89 -2.24 1.66 -2.42
CA HIS A 89 -2.71 0.92 -3.59
C HIS A 89 -3.97 1.55 -4.20
N MET A 90 -4.92 2.02 -3.39
CA MET A 90 -6.11 2.70 -3.89
C MET A 90 -5.78 4.00 -4.62
N ASN A 91 -4.75 4.73 -4.16
CA ASN A 91 -4.29 6.00 -4.73
C ASN A 91 -3.15 5.86 -5.76
N ALA A 92 -2.81 4.62 -6.11
CA ALA A 92 -1.81 4.28 -7.11
C ALA A 92 -2.50 4.17 -8.47
N LYS A 93 -2.88 5.33 -9.02
CA LYS A 93 -3.65 5.47 -10.26
C LYS A 93 -2.86 6.34 -11.23
N TRP A 94 -2.70 5.84 -12.45
CA TRP A 94 -1.96 6.53 -13.49
C TRP A 94 -2.69 6.48 -14.83
N ILE A 95 -2.51 7.56 -15.58
CA ILE A 95 -2.97 7.74 -16.96
C ILE A 95 -1.74 8.01 -17.82
N ASP A 96 -1.71 7.42 -18.99
CA ASP A 96 -0.71 7.68 -20.03
C ASP A 96 -1.45 8.07 -21.31
N ALA A 97 -0.88 8.97 -22.11
CA ALA A 97 -1.44 9.33 -23.39
C ALA A 97 -0.33 9.40 -24.44
N GLU A 98 -0.26 8.38 -25.29
CA GLU A 98 0.75 8.29 -26.33
C GLU A 98 0.22 8.95 -27.62
N GLN A 99 0.93 9.97 -28.11
CA GLN A 99 0.61 10.58 -29.39
C GLN A 99 0.86 9.59 -30.55
N LEU A 100 -0.17 9.34 -31.35
CA LEU A 100 -0.11 8.42 -32.48
C LEU A 100 0.39 9.13 -33.74
N GLN A 101 1.35 8.53 -34.44
CA GLN A 101 1.92 9.06 -35.68
C GLN A 101 1.05 8.79 -36.92
N THR A 102 0.01 7.97 -36.78
CA THR A 102 -0.86 7.51 -37.85
C THR A 102 -2.31 7.72 -37.49
N ILE A 103 -3.17 7.97 -38.49
CA ILE A 103 -4.60 8.11 -38.29
C ILE A 103 -5.19 6.73 -37.91
N PRO A 104 -5.77 6.58 -36.70
CA PRO A 104 -6.40 5.34 -36.27
C PRO A 104 -7.72 5.09 -37.00
N GLU A 105 -8.12 3.82 -37.15
CA GLU A 105 -9.40 3.44 -37.77
C GLU A 105 -10.59 3.80 -36.86
N GLU A 106 -10.43 3.66 -35.55
CA GLU A 106 -11.44 3.97 -34.54
C GLU A 106 -10.89 4.99 -33.55
N PHE A 107 -11.62 6.09 -33.37
CA PHE A 107 -11.28 7.12 -32.38
C PHE A 107 -12.52 7.86 -31.91
N ALA A 108 -12.45 8.36 -30.69
CA ALA A 108 -13.42 9.27 -30.12
C ALA A 108 -12.98 10.72 -30.35
N VAL A 109 -13.90 11.60 -30.75
CA VAL A 109 -13.61 13.04 -30.78
C VAL A 109 -13.83 13.63 -29.39
N VAL A 110 -12.78 14.25 -28.86
CA VAL A 110 -12.77 14.93 -27.56
C VAL A 110 -12.43 16.40 -27.79
N THR A 111 -13.27 17.30 -27.29
CA THR A 111 -13.02 18.74 -27.41
C THR A 111 -12.08 19.22 -26.31
N GLU A 112 -11.41 20.36 -26.55
CA GLU A 112 -10.63 21.05 -25.50
C GLU A 112 -11.48 21.43 -24.29
N GLU A 113 -12.77 21.73 -24.50
CA GLU A 113 -13.69 22.02 -23.41
C GLU A 113 -13.95 20.79 -22.54
N GLU A 114 -14.21 19.63 -23.16
CA GLU A 114 -14.37 18.35 -22.44
C GLU A 114 -13.08 17.96 -21.70
N LEU A 115 -11.91 18.20 -22.30
CA LEU A 115 -10.63 17.85 -21.72
C LEU A 115 -10.31 18.65 -20.43
N ASN A 116 -10.87 19.86 -20.28
CA ASN A 116 -10.64 20.67 -19.07
C ASN A 116 -11.22 20.05 -17.79
N ASP A 117 -12.17 19.11 -17.92
CA ASP A 117 -12.73 18.36 -16.79
C ASP A 117 -11.81 17.19 -16.33
N TYR A 118 -10.76 16.89 -17.11
CA TYR A 118 -9.80 15.78 -16.91
C TYR A 118 -8.33 16.27 -16.97
N PRO A 119 -7.89 17.09 -15.99
CA PRO A 119 -6.55 17.67 -15.98
C PRO A 119 -5.40 16.66 -16.04
N ALA A 120 -5.51 15.48 -15.44
CA ALA A 120 -4.49 14.42 -15.49
C ALA A 120 -4.39 13.78 -16.87
N LEU A 121 -5.51 13.64 -17.60
CA LEU A 121 -5.48 13.20 -19.00
C LEU A 121 -4.81 14.26 -19.88
N LYS A 122 -5.15 15.54 -19.66
CA LYS A 122 -4.50 16.66 -20.35
C LYS A 122 -2.99 16.69 -20.11
N GLU A 123 -2.58 16.56 -18.85
CA GLU A 123 -1.16 16.50 -18.48
C GLU A 123 -0.45 15.29 -19.11
N ALA A 124 -1.12 14.13 -19.20
CA ALA A 124 -0.58 12.93 -19.84
C ALA A 124 -0.36 13.11 -21.35
N MET A 125 -1.14 13.95 -22.02
CA MET A 125 -0.94 14.28 -23.44
C MET A 125 0.25 15.22 -23.66
N GLU A 126 0.54 16.07 -22.68
CA GLU A 126 1.63 17.06 -22.73
C GLU A 126 2.97 16.47 -22.27
N THR A 127 2.93 15.44 -21.41
CA THR A 127 4.11 14.84 -20.78
C THR A 127 4.27 13.38 -21.16
N PRO A 128 5.42 12.96 -21.72
CA PRO A 128 5.65 11.56 -22.02
C PRO A 128 5.57 10.66 -20.77
N GLY A 129 4.72 9.64 -20.83
CA GLY A 129 4.62 8.58 -19.84
C GLY A 129 3.51 8.76 -18.81
N TYR A 130 3.53 7.90 -17.79
CA TYR A 130 2.47 7.82 -16.78
C TYR A 130 2.40 9.04 -15.87
N VAL A 131 1.32 9.80 -15.98
CA VAL A 131 0.92 10.86 -15.06
C VAL A 131 0.07 10.27 -13.94
N LYS A 132 0.34 10.70 -12.71
CA LYS A 132 -0.44 10.27 -11.55
C LYS A 132 -1.78 11.00 -11.53
N ALA A 133 -2.87 10.25 -11.48
CA ALA A 133 -4.22 10.78 -11.38
C ALA A 133 -4.77 10.61 -9.96
N ASP A 134 -5.67 11.51 -9.57
CA ASP A 134 -6.58 11.27 -8.45
C ASP A 134 -7.48 10.05 -8.77
N PRO A 135 -7.81 9.17 -7.81
CA PRO A 135 -8.65 7.99 -8.10
C PRO A 135 -10.03 8.30 -8.66
N ASP A 136 -10.67 9.39 -8.21
CA ASP A 136 -11.99 9.76 -8.69
C ASP A 136 -11.89 10.32 -10.11
N GLU A 137 -10.86 11.12 -10.39
CA GLU A 137 -10.58 11.55 -11.76
C GLU A 137 -10.25 10.37 -12.68
N TRP A 138 -9.37 9.46 -12.25
CA TRP A 138 -8.99 8.27 -13.01
C TRP A 138 -10.21 7.44 -13.42
N MET A 139 -11.15 7.24 -12.48
CA MET A 139 -12.40 6.53 -12.77
C MET A 139 -13.28 7.31 -13.76
N ARG A 140 -13.48 8.62 -13.53
CA ARG A 140 -14.29 9.45 -14.43
C ARG A 140 -13.71 9.50 -15.84
N THR A 141 -12.39 9.51 -16.01
CA THR A 141 -11.75 9.47 -17.33
C THR A 141 -12.02 8.14 -18.04
N ILE A 142 -11.99 7.01 -17.33
CA ILE A 142 -12.35 5.70 -17.90
C ILE A 142 -13.81 5.71 -18.35
N GLU A 143 -14.72 6.12 -17.47
CA GLU A 143 -16.15 6.17 -17.76
C GLU A 143 -16.43 7.08 -18.97
N PHE A 144 -15.79 8.24 -19.04
CA PHE A 144 -15.88 9.16 -20.16
C PHE A 144 -15.43 8.52 -21.49
N LEU A 145 -14.31 7.82 -21.51
CA LEU A 145 -13.79 7.17 -22.72
C LEU A 145 -14.63 5.95 -23.13
N ASP A 146 -15.14 5.19 -22.16
CA ASP A 146 -16.09 4.11 -22.40
C ASP A 146 -17.40 4.64 -23.02
N GLU A 147 -17.94 5.75 -22.51
CA GLU A 147 -19.13 6.40 -23.07
C GLU A 147 -18.88 6.94 -24.49
N LYS A 148 -17.68 7.44 -24.75
CA LYS A 148 -17.26 7.85 -26.11
C LYS A 148 -17.02 6.66 -27.05
N GLY A 149 -16.80 5.47 -26.49
CA GLY A 149 -16.65 4.21 -27.23
C GLY A 149 -15.23 3.93 -27.75
N SER A 150 -14.21 4.72 -27.35
CA SER A 150 -12.82 4.45 -27.71
C SER A 150 -11.84 5.07 -26.72
N TYR A 151 -10.77 4.32 -26.44
CA TYR A 151 -9.60 4.77 -25.69
C TYR A 151 -8.57 5.50 -26.56
N VAL A 152 -8.83 5.59 -27.85
CA VAL A 152 -8.07 6.43 -28.78
C VAL A 152 -8.87 7.69 -29.00
N ILE A 153 -8.31 8.84 -28.64
CA ILE A 153 -8.98 10.13 -28.74
C ILE A 153 -8.34 11.02 -29.81
N LYS A 154 -9.17 11.84 -30.44
CA LYS A 154 -8.75 12.94 -31.29
C LYS A 154 -9.02 14.24 -30.57
N VAL A 155 -7.98 15.06 -30.38
CA VAL A 155 -8.06 16.40 -29.81
C VAL A 155 -7.40 17.37 -30.81
N GLY A 156 -8.18 18.33 -31.31
CA GLY A 156 -7.74 19.17 -32.44
C GLY A 156 -7.41 18.33 -33.68
N ASP A 157 -6.17 18.39 -34.14
CA ASP A 157 -5.67 17.64 -35.29
C ASP A 157 -4.81 16.41 -34.90
N GLU A 158 -4.65 16.16 -33.61
CA GLU A 158 -3.76 15.12 -33.07
C GLU A 158 -4.55 13.94 -32.51
N TYR A 159 -3.93 12.75 -32.53
CA TYR A 159 -4.51 11.50 -32.06
C TYR A 159 -3.68 10.94 -30.91
N TYR A 160 -4.34 10.44 -29.87
CA TYR A 160 -3.71 9.91 -28.68
C TYR A 160 -4.30 8.57 -28.29
N GLY A 161 -3.45 7.59 -28.00
CA GLY A 161 -3.84 6.35 -27.33
C GLY A 161 -3.76 6.54 -25.83
N VAL A 162 -4.90 6.40 -25.13
CA VAL A 162 -4.98 6.58 -23.68
C VAL A 162 -4.86 5.23 -22.97
N GLY A 163 -3.92 5.15 -22.04
CA GLY A 163 -3.66 3.97 -21.21
C GLY A 163 -3.92 4.25 -19.73
N PHE A 164 -4.27 3.20 -18.98
CA PHE A 164 -4.51 3.27 -17.55
C PHE A 164 -3.70 2.21 -16.81
N ALA A 165 -3.07 2.59 -15.70
CA ALA A 165 -2.30 1.68 -14.86
C ALA A 165 -2.66 1.81 -13.37
N THR A 166 -2.49 0.69 -12.66
CA THR A 166 -2.64 0.58 -11.20
C THR A 166 -1.52 -0.29 -10.63
N ALA A 167 -1.17 -0.14 -9.35
CA ALA A 167 -0.11 -0.90 -8.69
C ALA A 167 -0.62 -2.11 -7.89
#